data_AF-A0A0K9N6D4-F1
#
_entry.id   AF-A0A0K9N6D4-F1
#
_cell.length_a   1.000
_cell.length_b   1.000
_cell.length_c   1.000
_cell.angle_alpha   90.00
_cell.angle_beta   90.00
_cell.angle_gamma   90.00
#
_symmetry.space_group_name_H-M   'P 1'
#
loop_
_entity.id
_entity.type
_entity.pdbx_description
1 polymer ?
#
loop_
_entity_poly.entity_id
_entity_poly.type
_entity_poly.pdbx_seq_one_letter_code
_entity_poly.pdbx_strand_id
1 'polypeptide(L)' 'MKEKWKPGDECYIVENNMHIRPATVVRSSGGFCTLRLGNGKGIRVRESRLYWTPEEAGMHVRYRGVPRRTHYDYE' A
#
# COMPACT_ATOMS: atom_id res chain seq x y z
N MET A 1 -4.20 15.21 -16.67
CA MET A 1 -4.25 14.49 -15.37
C MET A 1 -2.79 14.19 -15.00
N LYS A 2 -2.29 14.70 -13.87
CA LYS A 2 -0.89 14.45 -13.47
C LYS A 2 -0.79 13.03 -12.92
N GLU A 3 0.00 12.20 -13.56
CA GLU A 3 0.41 10.93 -12.98
C GLU A 3 1.26 11.23 -11.74
N LYS A 4 0.74 10.87 -10.56
CA LYS A 4 1.46 11.06 -9.28
C LYS A 4 2.71 10.16 -9.18
N TRP A 5 2.75 9.10 -9.99
CA TRP A 5 3.77 8.05 -9.97
C TRP A 5 4.32 7.83 -11.37
N LYS A 6 5.65 7.76 -11.49
CA LYS A 6 6.33 7.45 -12.76
C LYS A 6 6.81 6.00 -12.79
N PRO A 7 6.89 5.37 -13.96
CA PRO A 7 7.52 4.06 -14.08
C PRO A 7 9.00 4.16 -13.69
N GLY A 8 9.45 3.28 -12.81
CA GLY A 8 10.78 3.27 -12.22
C GLY A 8 10.85 3.81 -10.79
N ASP A 9 9.82 4.52 -10.32
CA ASP A 9 9.82 5.05 -8.96
C ASP A 9 9.69 3.94 -7.91
N GLU A 10 10.42 4.10 -6.80
CA GLU A 10 10.28 3.27 -5.62
C GLU A 10 9.13 3.78 -4.74
N CYS A 11 8.30 2.86 -4.29
CA CYS A 11 7.12 3.15 -3.48
C CYS A 11 6.90 2.07 -2.43
N TYR A 12 6.11 2.39 -1.41
CA TYR A 12 5.71 1.47 -0.37
C TYR A 12 4.21 1.19 -0.48
N ILE A 13 3.86 -0.08 -0.31
CA ILE A 13 2.47 -0.51 -0.26
C ILE A 13 2.15 -1.16 1.08
N VAL A 14 0.89 -1.02 1.49
CA VAL A 14 0.35 -1.77 2.62
C VAL A 14 -0.45 -2.97 2.10
N GLU A 15 0.18 -4.14 2.16
CA GLU A 15 -0.44 -5.43 1.87
C GLU A 15 -1.32 -5.86 3.05
N ASN A 16 -2.56 -6.26 2.74
CA ASN A 16 -3.57 -6.70 3.73
C ASN A 16 -3.81 -5.72 4.91
N ASN A 17 -3.56 -4.42 4.71
CA ASN A 17 -3.61 -3.39 5.77
C ASN A 17 -2.75 -3.70 7.01
N MET A 18 -1.73 -4.56 6.85
CA MET A 18 -0.93 -5.09 7.95
C MET A 18 0.57 -5.09 7.65
N HIS A 19 0.98 -5.34 6.40
CA HIS A 19 2.39 -5.46 6.03
C HIS A 19 2.81 -4.34 5.08
N ILE A 20 3.85 -3.61 5.45
CA ILE A 20 4.47 -2.61 4.56
C ILE A 20 5.51 -3.34 3.72
N ARG A 21 5.41 -3.22 2.40
CA ARG A 21 6.34 -3.84 1.44
C ARG A 21 6.86 -2.78 0.46
N PRO A 22 8.17 -2.78 0.16
CA PRO A 22 8.70 -1.97 -0.93
C PRO A 22 8.29 -2.56 -2.28
N ALA A 23 8.01 -1.69 -3.25
CA ALA A 23 7.64 -2.04 -4.61
C ALA A 23 8.13 -0.98 -5.60
N THR A 24 8.32 -1.38 -6.85
CA THR A 24 8.70 -0.47 -7.94
C THR A 24 7.53 -0.27 -8.89
N VAL A 25 7.26 0.97 -9.26
CA VAL A 25 6.21 1.29 -10.23
C VAL A 25 6.66 0.84 -11.62
N VAL A 26 5.87 -0.01 -12.26
CA VAL A 26 6.11 -0.46 -13.64
C VAL A 26 5.31 0.39 -14.63
N ARG A 27 4.09 0.75 -14.26
CA ARG A 27 3.18 1.56 -15.09
C ARG A 27 2.13 2.22 -14.23
N SER A 28 1.80 3.47 -14.52
CA SER A 28 0.63 4.18 -14.02
C SER A 28 -0.34 4.44 -15.18
N SER A 29 -1.64 4.28 -14.95
CA SER A 29 -2.69 4.60 -15.93
C SER A 29 -4.04 4.73 -15.24
N GLY A 30 -4.76 5.82 -15.49
CA GLY A 30 -6.16 5.98 -15.06
C GLY A 30 -6.39 5.84 -13.55
N GLY A 31 -5.43 6.29 -12.72
CA GLY A 31 -5.50 6.19 -11.25
C GLY A 31 -5.12 4.80 -10.68
N PHE A 32 -4.68 3.88 -11.54
CA PHE A 32 -4.12 2.60 -11.15
C PHE A 32 -2.62 2.55 -11.43
N CYS A 33 -1.88 1.96 -10.51
CA CYS A 33 -0.46 1.70 -10.64
C CYS A 33 -0.21 0.18 -10.62
N THR A 34 0.48 -0.30 -11.64
CA THR A 34 1.05 -1.65 -11.68
C THR A 34 2.42 -1.58 -11.02
N LEU A 35 2.57 -2.36 -9.97
CA LEU A 35 3.77 -2.41 -9.14
C LEU A 35 4.43 -3.77 -9.26
N ARG A 36 5.75 -3.80 -9.20
CA ARG A 36 6.54 -5.02 -9.10
C ARG A 36 7.11 -5.11 -7.68
N LEU A 37 6.72 -6.16 -6.96
CA LEU A 37 7.30 -6.50 -5.67
C LEU A 37 8.61 -7.28 -5.88
N GLY A 38 9.51 -7.23 -4.90
CA GLY A 38 10.78 -7.98 -4.93
C GLY A 38 10.63 -9.50 -5.13
N ASN A 39 9.45 -10.05 -4.85
CA ASN A 39 9.16 -11.48 -5.01
C ASN A 39 8.78 -11.87 -6.47
N GLY A 40 9.02 -10.99 -7.45
CA GLY A 40 8.64 -11.18 -8.85
C GLY A 40 7.13 -11.08 -9.12
N LYS A 41 6.32 -10.85 -8.08
CA LYS A 41 4.87 -10.66 -8.21
C LYS A 41 4.55 -9.23 -8.67
N GLY A 42 3.70 -9.12 -9.69
CA GLY A 42 3.11 -7.87 -10.12
C GLY A 42 1.74 -7.68 -9.47
N ILE A 43 1.49 -6.52 -8.85
CA ILE A 43 0.17 -6.17 -8.31
C ILE A 43 -0.35 -4.90 -8.96
N ARG A 44 -1.66 -4.82 -9.18
CA ARG A 44 -2.33 -3.59 -9.61
C ARG A 44 -3.10 -3.00 -8.44
N VAL A 45 -2.74 -1.78 -8.05
CA VAL A 45 -3.36 -1.07 -6.92
C VAL A 45 -3.74 0.35 -7.34
N ARG A 46 -4.60 1.01 -6.56
CA ARG A 46 -4.91 2.44 -6.75
C ARG A 46 -3.75 3.31 -6.27
N GLU A 47 -3.58 4.45 -6.91
CA GLU A 47 -2.58 5.46 -6.53
C GLU A 47 -2.70 5.93 -5.06
N SER A 48 -3.91 5.90 -4.50
CA SER A 48 -4.19 6.26 -3.10
C SER A 48 -3.63 5.28 -2.07
N ARG A 49 -3.20 4.08 -2.49
CA ARG A 49 -2.63 3.05 -1.61
C ARG A 49 -1.11 2.92 -1.74
N LEU A 50 -0.49 3.78 -2.55
CA LEU A 50 0.97 3.91 -2.62
C LEU A 50 1.40 5.06 -1.71
N TYR A 51 2.51 4.85 -1.02
CA TYR A 51 3.12 5.81 -0.12
C TYR A 51 4.59 5.98 -0.48
N TRP A 52 5.12 7.20 -0.29
CA TRP A 52 6.54 7.47 -0.54
C TRP A 52 7.44 6.92 0.57
N THR A 53 6.93 6.87 1.80
CA THR A 53 7.70 6.41 2.96
C THR A 53 6.98 5.26 3.69
N PRO A 54 7.73 4.38 4.36
CA PRO A 54 7.14 3.35 5.20
C PRO A 54 6.43 3.95 6.42
N GLU A 55 6.84 5.13 6.89
CA GLU A 55 6.22 5.84 8.00
C GLU A 55 4.80 6.29 7.65
N GLU A 56 4.63 6.89 6.45
CA GLU A 56 3.33 7.28 5.92
C GLU A 56 2.42 6.06 5.72
N ALA A 57 2.99 4.97 5.16
CA ALA A 57 2.29 3.70 5.05
C ALA A 57 1.83 3.15 6.41
N GLY A 58 2.67 3.29 7.44
CA GLY A 58 2.40 2.85 8.81
C GLY A 58 1.26 3.60 9.49
N MET A 59 1.01 4.87 9.13
CA MET A 59 -0.17 5.60 9.62
C MET A 59 -1.48 4.99 9.11
N HIS A 60 -1.44 4.33 7.96
CA HIS A 60 -2.60 3.68 7.35
C HIS A 60 -2.74 2.18 7.69
N VAL A 61 -1.81 1.61 8.44
CA VAL A 61 -1.91 0.24 8.97
C VAL A 61 -2.91 0.24 10.13
N ARG A 62 -3.97 -0.57 10.01
CA ARG A 62 -5.03 -0.66 11.04
C ARG A 62 -4.53 -1.24 12.37
N TYR A 63 -3.44 -1.99 12.34
CA TYR A 63 -2.84 -2.63 13.51
C TYR A 63 -1.88 -1.69 14.26
N ARG A 64 -2.38 -0.57 14.78
CA ARG A 64 -1.74 0.09 15.93
C ARG A 64 -2.33 -0.47 17.22
N GLY A 65 -2.00 -1.72 17.54
CA GLY A 65 -2.24 -2.30 18.87
C GLY A 65 -3.69 -2.37 19.36
N VAL A 66 -4.69 -2.03 18.55
CA VAL A 66 -6.10 -2.16 18.95
C VAL A 66 -6.52 -3.63 18.82
N PRO A 67 -6.93 -4.29 19.91
CA PRO A 67 -7.49 -5.62 19.81
C PRO A 67 -8.67 -5.59 18.84
N ARG A 68 -8.80 -6.63 18.03
CA ARG A 68 -9.99 -6.82 17.21
C ARG A 68 -11.17 -6.83 18.16
N ARG A 69 -12.03 -5.81 18.10
CA ARG A 69 -13.32 -5.83 18.83
C ARG A 69 -14.07 -7.06 18.35
N THR A 70 -14.26 -8.00 19.25
CA THR A 70 -15.06 -9.19 19.02
C THR A 70 -16.49 -8.91 19.46
N HIS A 71 -17.44 -9.77 19.10
CA HIS A 71 -18.83 -9.63 19.58
C HIS A 71 -18.92 -9.66 21.12
N TYR A 72 -17.90 -10.20 21.80
CA TYR A 72 -17.78 -10.28 23.26
C TYR A 72 -17.32 -8.98 23.94
N ASP A 73 -17.01 -7.91 23.19
CA ASP A 73 -16.61 -6.60 23.76
C ASP A 73 -17.81 -5.70 24.13
N TYR A 74 -19.05 -6.15 23.92
CA TYR A 74 -20.26 -5.45 24.37
C TYR A 74 -20.73 -6.08 25.69
N GLU A 75 -20.24 -5.56 26.83
CA GLU A 75 -20.88 -5.73 28.14
C GLU A 75 -21.95 -4.65 28.38
#